data_AF-A0A0C2R898-F1
#
_entry.id   AF-A0A0C2R898-F1
#
_cell.length_a   1.000
_cell.length_b   1.000
_cell.length_c   1.000
_cell.angle_alpha   90.00
_cell.angle_beta   90.00
_cell.angle_gamma   90.00
#
_symmetry.space_group_name_H-M   'P 1'
#
loop_
_entity.id
_entity.type
_entity.pdbx_description
1 polymer ?
#
loop_
_entity_poly.entity_id
_entity_poly.type
_entity_poly.pdbx_seq_one_letter_code
_entity_poly.pdbx_strand_id
1 'polypeptide(L)'
;MPPIYYIKDGNLSFADKVILSDLELYLYKGDKICLIGRNGCGKSSLIKIISGDYELDNGELFQDPAITTGYLRQDISIKTNLSVYDFVLQQTDSTKEIDKYQIDIILEKLQINGTDNLSTYSGGQLRRASLAKALILEPEILLLDEPTNHLDIETIEWLEEFVKSYNGAIICVSHDRTFLSNVTNKIWWLDRGILRKSDKGFKFFDEWQNVIIEQEEAALRKLNKKLSQENEWLNAGVTARRKRNQKRLAELKALRVITREQTEKLASSKQRVRVKLAENIAKSKFIIEADNISFSYKNTKIIDNFSFRVKKGEKIGIIGANGSGKSTFIKLLTKQLTPDLGKIIYGGNLDISYFDQHREKLNFNHTLQQTLCPTGGDQVFLPNGKTMHVAGYLKQFMLNPKLLNAKTSILSGGEANRLLLAKILINPGNLLILDEPTNDLDMDSLEILLDILADYSGTLIVVSHDRDFLDRLVTRTLVFAQGKIHDLTGGYEDYKQYFTTTPIVKKPSKPLPLIPQKEPINKKLSYKYQRLLETLPNDIEKLEISIKHLEKELEDVNLYLDNPTKYNYITNQLINDKKKLDELLNQWLEIQN
;
A
#
# COMPACT_ATOMS: atom_id res chain seq x y z
N MET A 1 27.60 -20.43 8.33
CA MET A 1 26.68 -21.58 8.22
C MET A 1 26.55 -21.95 6.75
N PRO A 2 26.50 -23.24 6.39
CA PRO A 2 26.17 -23.64 5.02
C PRO A 2 24.74 -23.18 4.66
N PRO A 3 24.46 -22.89 3.37
CA PRO A 3 23.12 -22.58 2.92
C PRO A 3 22.24 -23.83 3.05
N ILE A 4 20.99 -23.64 3.49
CA ILE A 4 19.99 -24.71 3.59
C ILE A 4 19.34 -25.03 2.24
N TYR A 5 19.34 -24.06 1.34
CA TYR A 5 18.87 -24.20 -0.04
C TYR A 5 19.69 -23.29 -0.94
N TYR A 6 20.11 -23.78 -2.11
CA TYR A 6 20.75 -22.94 -3.12
C TYR A 6 20.36 -23.35 -4.54
N ILE A 7 20.33 -22.36 -5.43
CA ILE A 7 20.26 -22.55 -6.87
C ILE A 7 21.43 -21.81 -7.50
N LYS A 8 22.09 -22.44 -8.48
CA LYS A 8 23.13 -21.83 -9.32
C LYS A 8 22.80 -22.02 -10.79
N ASP A 9 23.04 -20.98 -11.59
CA ASP A 9 22.83 -20.97 -13.04
C ASP A 9 21.45 -21.49 -13.47
N GLY A 10 20.42 -21.21 -12.65
CA GLY A 10 19.07 -21.70 -12.85
C GLY A 10 18.33 -20.97 -13.97
N ASN A 11 17.78 -21.70 -14.94
CA ASN A 11 16.93 -21.12 -15.99
C ASN A 11 15.55 -21.75 -16.00
N LEU A 12 14.52 -20.92 -16.25
CA LEU A 12 13.15 -21.37 -16.44
C LEU A 12 12.50 -20.64 -17.63
N SER A 13 12.00 -21.43 -18.57
CA SER A 13 11.28 -20.97 -19.74
C SER A 13 9.90 -21.64 -19.85
N PHE A 14 8.87 -20.87 -20.18
CA PHE A 14 7.57 -21.44 -20.58
C PHE A 14 7.32 -21.13 -22.05
N ALA A 15 7.22 -22.19 -22.86
CA ALA A 15 7.19 -22.10 -24.32
C ALA A 15 8.37 -21.24 -24.82
N ASP A 16 8.11 -20.16 -25.55
CA ASP A 16 9.15 -19.29 -26.12
C ASP A 16 9.53 -18.11 -25.21
N LYS A 17 8.99 -18.03 -23.99
CA LYS A 17 9.24 -16.92 -23.06
C LYS A 17 10.13 -17.36 -21.90
N VAL A 18 11.34 -16.83 -21.85
CA VAL A 18 12.22 -16.94 -20.68
C VAL A 18 11.61 -16.14 -19.53
N ILE A 19 11.39 -16.80 -18.39
CA ILE A 19 10.78 -16.20 -17.20
C ILE A 19 11.85 -15.88 -16.17
N LEU A 20 12.77 -16.82 -15.95
CA LEU A 20 13.92 -16.66 -15.06
C LEU A 20 15.19 -16.99 -15.86
N SER A 21 16.17 -16.11 -15.77
CA SER A 21 17.47 -16.25 -16.41
C SER A 21 18.59 -16.03 -15.41
N ASP A 22 19.61 -16.87 -15.43
CA ASP A 22 20.81 -16.81 -14.59
C ASP A 22 20.43 -16.72 -13.10
N LEU A 23 19.49 -17.57 -12.67
CA LEU A 23 19.01 -17.61 -11.31
C LEU A 23 20.09 -18.18 -10.39
N GLU A 24 20.69 -17.29 -9.60
CA GLU A 24 21.47 -17.68 -8.45
C GLU A 24 20.72 -17.28 -7.18
N LEU A 25 20.66 -18.14 -6.17
CA LEU A 25 20.21 -17.75 -4.83
C LEU A 25 20.79 -18.68 -3.77
N TYR A 26 20.93 -18.14 -2.57
CA TYR A 26 21.41 -18.85 -1.40
C TYR A 26 20.50 -18.45 -0.25
N LEU A 27 19.99 -19.45 0.46
CA LEU A 27 19.06 -19.26 1.55
C LEU A 27 19.64 -19.88 2.81
N TYR A 28 19.69 -19.08 3.87
CA TYR A 28 20.27 -19.45 5.16
C TYR A 28 19.18 -19.49 6.23
N LYS A 29 19.41 -20.28 7.29
CA LYS A 29 18.51 -20.34 8.44
C LYS A 29 18.39 -18.96 9.10
N GLY A 30 17.17 -18.51 9.36
CA GLY A 30 16.86 -17.19 9.91
C GLY A 30 16.79 -16.04 8.89
N ASP A 31 17.01 -16.31 7.60
CA ASP A 31 16.78 -15.33 6.55
C ASP A 31 15.29 -14.96 6.46
N LYS A 32 14.96 -13.67 6.41
CA LYS A 32 13.60 -13.15 6.24
C LYS A 32 13.58 -12.31 4.97
N ILE A 33 13.34 -12.97 3.86
CA ILE A 33 13.50 -12.42 2.53
C ILE A 33 12.15 -11.90 2.04
N CYS A 34 12.08 -10.65 1.60
CA CYS A 34 10.97 -10.18 0.77
C CYS A 34 11.26 -10.50 -0.71
N LEU A 35 10.34 -11.17 -1.39
CA LEU A 35 10.38 -11.36 -2.83
C LEU A 35 9.42 -10.36 -3.49
N ILE A 36 9.98 -9.41 -4.22
CA ILE A 36 9.24 -8.31 -4.86
C ILE A 36 9.49 -8.28 -6.35
N GLY A 37 8.52 -7.77 -7.10
CA GLY A 37 8.52 -7.76 -8.55
C GLY A 37 7.13 -7.53 -9.12
N ARG A 38 7.08 -7.14 -10.38
CA ARG A 38 5.84 -6.84 -11.11
C ARG A 38 4.99 -8.10 -11.30
N ASN A 39 3.69 -7.94 -11.49
CA ASN A 39 2.86 -9.10 -11.82
C ASN A 39 3.29 -9.70 -13.17
N GLY A 40 3.41 -11.04 -13.20
CA GLY A 40 3.91 -11.77 -14.37
C GLY A 40 5.43 -11.75 -14.58
N CYS A 41 6.23 -11.23 -13.64
CA CYS A 41 7.70 -11.29 -13.73
C CYS A 41 8.30 -12.65 -13.33
N GLY A 42 7.50 -13.57 -12.74
CA GLY A 42 7.95 -14.91 -12.34
C GLY A 42 8.01 -15.17 -10.84
N LYS A 43 7.51 -14.27 -9.96
CA LYS A 43 7.50 -14.46 -8.48
C LYS A 43 6.91 -15.82 -8.07
N SER A 44 5.68 -16.10 -8.50
CA SER A 44 5.00 -17.37 -8.17
C SER A 44 5.70 -18.58 -8.81
N SER A 45 6.35 -18.41 -9.97
CA SER A 45 7.17 -19.49 -10.56
C SER A 45 8.40 -19.78 -9.71
N LEU A 46 9.07 -18.75 -9.18
CA LEU A 46 10.21 -18.92 -8.27
C LEU A 46 9.79 -19.60 -6.97
N ILE A 47 8.65 -19.22 -6.37
CA ILE A 47 8.10 -19.90 -5.19
C ILE A 47 7.82 -21.38 -5.50
N LYS A 48 7.25 -21.69 -6.67
CA LYS A 48 6.97 -23.06 -7.09
C LYS A 48 8.23 -23.91 -7.33
N ILE A 49 9.33 -23.30 -7.76
CA ILE A 49 10.63 -24.01 -7.83
C ILE A 49 11.12 -24.33 -6.41
N ILE A 50 10.98 -23.40 -5.48
CA ILE A 50 11.43 -23.59 -4.08
C ILE A 50 10.54 -24.59 -3.34
N SER A 51 9.24 -24.64 -3.64
CA SER A 51 8.33 -25.66 -3.07
C SER A 51 8.47 -27.04 -3.71
N GLY A 52 9.25 -27.17 -4.79
CA GLY A 52 9.39 -28.42 -5.55
C GLY A 52 8.22 -28.72 -6.50
N ASP A 53 7.31 -27.78 -6.71
CA ASP A 53 6.19 -27.91 -7.66
C ASP A 53 6.69 -27.81 -9.13
N TYR A 54 7.80 -27.11 -9.39
CA TYR A 54 8.43 -26.96 -10.71
C TYR A 54 9.91 -27.35 -10.71
N GLU A 55 10.35 -27.96 -11.81
CA GLU A 55 11.75 -28.25 -12.09
C GLU A 55 12.39 -27.11 -12.90
N LEU A 56 13.71 -26.94 -12.75
CA LEU A 56 14.49 -26.00 -13.56
C LEU A 56 14.85 -26.66 -14.90
N ASP A 57 14.88 -25.86 -15.97
CA ASP A 57 15.31 -26.35 -17.30
C ASP A 57 16.83 -26.59 -17.33
N ASN A 58 17.60 -25.73 -16.64
CA ASN A 58 19.05 -25.82 -16.46
C ASN A 58 19.44 -25.28 -15.08
N GLY A 59 20.64 -25.65 -14.62
CA GLY A 59 21.23 -25.18 -13.36
C GLY A 59 21.38 -26.28 -12.32
N GLU A 60 22.01 -25.94 -11.21
CA GLU A 60 22.16 -26.81 -10.04
C GLU A 60 21.20 -26.35 -8.94
N LEU A 61 20.34 -27.25 -8.47
CA LEU A 61 19.48 -27.05 -7.32
C LEU A 61 19.89 -28.03 -6.22
N PHE A 62 20.12 -27.50 -5.02
CA PHE A 62 20.39 -28.30 -3.84
C PHE A 62 19.50 -27.85 -2.69
N GLN A 63 18.83 -28.83 -2.10
CA GLN A 63 18.08 -28.70 -0.86
C GLN A 63 18.59 -29.78 0.09
N ASP A 64 18.87 -29.41 1.33
CA ASP A 64 19.22 -30.39 2.36
C ASP A 64 18.01 -31.33 2.60
N PRO A 65 18.16 -32.66 2.47
CA PRO A 65 17.06 -33.63 2.60
C PRO A 65 16.35 -33.60 3.97
N ALA A 66 16.97 -33.06 5.01
CA ALA A 66 16.37 -32.96 6.35
C ALA A 66 15.36 -31.81 6.47
N ILE A 67 15.27 -30.94 5.47
CA ILE A 67 14.59 -29.64 5.54
C ILE A 67 13.19 -29.73 4.94
N THR A 68 12.20 -29.41 5.75
CA THR A 68 10.80 -29.32 5.36
C THR A 68 10.44 -27.91 4.89
N THR A 69 9.64 -27.82 3.84
CA THR A 69 9.12 -26.57 3.26
C THR A 69 7.63 -26.44 3.54
N GLY A 70 7.20 -25.35 4.18
CA GLY A 70 5.80 -25.01 4.35
C GLY A 70 5.39 -23.94 3.34
N TYR A 71 4.19 -24.05 2.77
CA TYR A 71 3.73 -23.13 1.74
C TYR A 71 2.30 -22.63 1.98
N LEU A 72 2.16 -21.34 2.24
CA LEU A 72 0.91 -20.62 2.20
C LEU A 72 0.65 -20.08 0.79
N ARG A 73 -0.26 -20.75 0.07
CA ARG A 73 -0.65 -20.39 -1.31
C ARG A 73 -1.59 -19.18 -1.34
N GLN A 74 -1.51 -18.38 -2.42
CA GLN A 74 -2.41 -17.25 -2.65
C GLN A 74 -3.89 -17.69 -2.74
N ASP A 75 -4.19 -18.68 -3.59
CA ASP A 75 -5.55 -19.22 -3.75
C ASP A 75 -5.79 -20.44 -2.85
N ILE A 76 -6.83 -20.37 -2.02
CA ILE A 76 -7.24 -21.46 -1.15
C ILE A 76 -8.48 -22.12 -1.76
N SER A 77 -8.29 -23.21 -2.50
CA SER A 77 -9.41 -24.03 -2.98
C SER A 77 -9.92 -24.92 -1.85
N ILE A 78 -10.93 -24.45 -1.11
CA ILE A 78 -11.49 -25.18 0.02
C ILE A 78 -12.58 -26.11 -0.47
N LYS A 79 -12.47 -27.40 -0.17
CA LYS A 79 -13.62 -28.31 -0.26
C LYS A 79 -14.57 -27.96 0.88
N THR A 80 -15.77 -27.52 0.55
CA THR A 80 -16.71 -26.78 1.41
C THR A 80 -17.32 -27.55 2.60
N ASN A 81 -16.79 -28.73 2.97
CA ASN A 81 -17.38 -29.61 3.99
C ASN A 81 -16.36 -30.20 4.99
N LEU A 82 -15.17 -29.62 5.10
CA LEU A 82 -14.13 -30.11 6.01
C LEU A 82 -14.14 -29.35 7.33
N SER A 83 -13.81 -30.04 8.42
CA SER A 83 -13.42 -29.37 9.67
C SER A 83 -12.04 -28.76 9.51
N VAL A 84 -11.71 -27.77 10.34
CA VAL A 84 -10.36 -27.18 10.36
C VAL A 84 -9.30 -28.25 10.64
N TYR A 85 -9.55 -29.19 11.57
CA TYR A 85 -8.66 -30.34 11.79
C TYR A 85 -8.41 -31.15 10.51
N ASP A 86 -9.48 -31.53 9.79
CA ASP A 86 -9.35 -32.35 8.59
C ASP A 86 -8.61 -31.61 7.46
N PHE A 87 -8.80 -30.30 7.35
CA PHE A 87 -8.13 -29.48 6.35
C PHE A 87 -6.63 -29.30 6.61
N VAL A 88 -6.27 -29.15 7.89
CA VAL A 88 -4.90 -29.07 8.38
C VAL A 88 -4.21 -30.42 8.13
N LEU A 89 -4.87 -31.53 8.48
CA LEU A 89 -4.37 -32.90 8.23
C LEU A 89 -4.26 -33.30 6.75
N GLN A 90 -4.98 -32.66 5.83
CA GLN A 90 -4.94 -33.02 4.40
C GLN A 90 -3.59 -32.88 3.71
N GLN A 91 -2.62 -32.15 4.27
CA GLN A 91 -1.28 -32.01 3.67
C GLN A 91 -0.27 -33.05 4.17
N THR A 92 -0.68 -33.95 5.05
CA THR A 92 0.23 -34.93 5.62
C THR A 92 0.14 -36.22 4.82
N ASP A 93 0.73 -36.25 3.63
CA ASP A 93 1.06 -37.50 2.92
C ASP A 93 2.21 -38.28 3.64
N SER A 94 2.72 -37.70 4.73
CA SER A 94 3.85 -38.21 5.49
C SER A 94 3.40 -39.23 6.54
N THR A 95 4.12 -40.34 6.57
CA THR A 95 4.16 -41.44 7.55
C THR A 95 4.39 -41.05 9.02
N LYS A 96 4.33 -39.75 9.37
CA LYS A 96 4.47 -39.25 10.74
C LYS A 96 3.08 -39.14 11.36
N GLU A 97 2.81 -39.91 12.41
CA GLU A 97 1.67 -39.66 13.28
C GLU A 97 1.82 -38.25 13.86
N ILE A 98 1.06 -37.29 13.32
CA ILE A 98 1.00 -35.95 13.89
C ILE A 98 -0.02 -36.00 14.99
N ASP A 99 0.45 -35.80 16.22
CA ASP A 99 -0.40 -35.76 17.39
C ASP A 99 -1.39 -34.60 17.27
N LYS A 100 -2.67 -34.86 17.53
CA LYS A 100 -3.71 -33.82 17.60
C LYS A 100 -3.30 -32.65 18.51
N TYR A 101 -2.52 -32.95 19.55
CA TYR A 101 -1.95 -31.96 20.46
C TYR A 101 -1.06 -30.91 19.78
N GLN A 102 -0.26 -31.28 18.77
CA GLN A 102 0.57 -30.32 18.03
C GLN A 102 -0.30 -29.37 17.21
N ILE A 103 -1.38 -29.89 16.63
CA ILE A 103 -2.36 -29.10 15.90
C ILE A 103 -3.06 -28.14 16.85
N ASP A 104 -3.46 -28.59 18.04
CA ASP A 104 -4.12 -27.76 19.06
C ASP A 104 -3.23 -26.57 19.47
N ILE A 105 -1.93 -26.79 19.67
CA ILE A 105 -0.98 -25.71 20.00
C ILE A 105 -0.92 -24.67 18.87
N ILE A 106 -0.86 -25.11 17.61
CA ILE A 106 -0.77 -24.20 16.45
C ILE A 106 -2.09 -23.44 16.28
N LEU A 107 -3.23 -24.12 16.43
CA LEU A 107 -4.56 -23.52 16.33
C LEU A 107 -4.83 -22.53 17.47
N GLU A 108 -4.39 -22.84 18.70
CA GLU A 108 -4.48 -21.94 19.85
C GLU A 108 -3.64 -20.68 19.62
N LYS A 109 -2.41 -20.82 19.12
CA LYS A 109 -1.54 -19.69 18.73
C LYS A 109 -2.19 -18.79 17.67
N LEU A 110 -2.98 -19.37 16.77
CA LEU A 110 -3.69 -18.69 15.69
C LEU A 110 -5.10 -18.19 16.08
N GLN A 111 -5.55 -18.51 17.31
CA GLN A 111 -6.89 -18.20 17.82
C GLN A 111 -8.02 -18.77 16.93
N ILE A 112 -7.87 -20.02 16.48
CA ILE A 112 -8.87 -20.73 15.65
C ILE A 112 -9.36 -21.98 16.38
N ASN A 113 -10.66 -22.27 16.29
CA ASN A 113 -11.20 -23.52 16.81
C ASN A 113 -11.08 -24.63 15.75
N GLY A 114 -10.46 -25.75 16.09
CA GLY A 114 -10.28 -26.87 15.16
C GLY A 114 -11.57 -27.58 14.73
N THR A 115 -12.64 -27.48 15.52
CA THR A 115 -13.93 -28.16 15.28
C THR A 115 -14.86 -27.43 14.34
N ASP A 116 -14.58 -26.17 14.01
CA ASP A 116 -15.45 -25.40 13.15
C ASP A 116 -15.38 -25.88 11.70
N ASN A 117 -16.44 -25.62 10.95
CA ASN A 117 -16.50 -25.92 9.53
C ASN A 117 -15.92 -24.75 8.73
N LEU A 118 -15.04 -25.03 7.76
CA LEU A 118 -14.41 -23.99 6.93
C LEU A 118 -15.41 -23.20 6.10
N SER A 119 -16.61 -23.73 5.85
CA SER A 119 -17.67 -23.02 5.11
C SER A 119 -18.22 -21.79 5.85
N THR A 120 -18.09 -21.71 7.18
CA THR A 120 -18.55 -20.57 7.98
C THR A 120 -17.46 -19.53 8.22
N TYR A 121 -16.22 -19.82 7.82
CA TYR A 121 -15.07 -18.96 8.09
C TYR A 121 -15.03 -17.76 7.15
N SER A 122 -14.74 -16.59 7.73
CA SER A 122 -14.38 -15.40 6.97
C SER A 122 -13.05 -15.60 6.23
N GLY A 123 -12.77 -14.78 5.21
CA GLY A 123 -11.51 -14.85 4.45
C GLY A 123 -10.26 -14.80 5.35
N GLY A 124 -10.27 -13.96 6.39
CA GLY A 124 -9.18 -13.90 7.37
C GLY A 124 -9.02 -15.18 8.20
N GLN A 125 -10.13 -15.77 8.66
CA GLN A 125 -10.09 -17.05 9.40
C GLN A 125 -9.61 -18.21 8.51
N LEU A 126 -10.02 -18.22 7.25
CA LEU A 126 -9.52 -19.19 6.25
C LEU A 126 -8.01 -19.04 6.01
N ARG A 127 -7.52 -17.81 5.98
CA ARG A 127 -6.09 -17.52 5.85
C ARG A 127 -5.32 -18.02 7.05
N ARG A 128 -5.80 -17.76 8.27
CA ARG A 128 -5.19 -18.28 9.50
C ARG A 128 -5.21 -19.81 9.53
N ALA A 129 -6.29 -20.47 9.09
CA ALA A 129 -6.36 -21.93 9.01
C ALA A 129 -5.38 -22.49 7.96
N SER A 130 -5.17 -21.78 6.85
CA SER A 130 -4.18 -22.14 5.83
C SER A 130 -2.75 -21.93 6.31
N LEU A 131 -2.52 -20.91 7.15
CA LEU A 131 -1.25 -20.72 7.83
C LEU A 131 -1.00 -21.84 8.85
N ALA A 132 -2.02 -22.25 9.61
CA ALA A 132 -1.94 -23.42 10.50
C ALA A 132 -1.44 -24.64 9.72
N LYS A 133 -2.05 -24.89 8.57
CA LYS A 133 -1.71 -25.99 7.66
C LYS A 133 -0.26 -25.93 7.20
N ALA A 134 0.25 -24.75 6.82
CA ALA A 134 1.63 -24.58 6.40
C ALA A 134 2.64 -24.80 7.55
N LEU A 135 2.23 -24.64 8.81
CA LEU A 135 3.10 -24.69 9.99
C LEU A 135 3.15 -26.04 10.70
N ILE A 136 2.23 -26.97 10.41
CA ILE A 136 2.15 -28.29 11.08
C ILE A 136 3.49 -29.01 11.10
N LEU A 137 4.22 -28.99 9.99
CA LEU A 137 5.47 -29.73 9.81
C LEU A 137 6.70 -28.98 10.35
N GLU A 138 6.49 -27.92 11.13
CA GLU A 138 7.51 -27.02 11.66
C GLU A 138 8.60 -26.72 10.62
N PRO A 139 8.23 -26.13 9.47
CA PRO A 139 9.11 -26.12 8.32
C PRO A 139 10.35 -25.25 8.53
N GLU A 140 11.52 -25.70 8.09
CA GLU A 140 12.70 -24.86 8.14
C GLU A 140 12.67 -23.73 7.11
N ILE A 141 11.88 -23.89 6.03
CA ILE A 141 11.62 -22.86 5.01
C ILE A 141 10.11 -22.60 4.94
N LEU A 142 9.69 -21.38 5.22
CA LEU A 142 8.29 -20.95 5.13
C LEU A 142 8.08 -20.00 3.94
N LEU A 143 7.23 -20.39 3.00
CA LEU A 143 6.85 -19.62 1.83
C LEU A 143 5.49 -18.97 2.07
N LEU A 144 5.44 -17.64 2.04
CA LEU A 144 4.23 -16.85 2.25
C LEU A 144 3.90 -16.06 0.98
N ASP A 145 2.88 -16.47 0.23
CA ASP A 145 2.47 -15.79 -1.01
C ASP A 145 1.20 -14.96 -0.76
N GLU A 146 1.35 -13.63 -0.68
CA GLU A 146 0.34 -12.64 -0.30
C GLU A 146 -0.36 -12.97 1.04
N PRO A 147 0.36 -13.06 2.17
CA PRO A 147 -0.23 -13.48 3.43
C PRO A 147 -1.15 -12.41 4.04
N THR A 148 -1.00 -11.14 3.67
CA THR A 148 -1.72 -9.97 4.20
C THR A 148 -3.10 -9.76 3.56
N ASN A 149 -3.37 -10.38 2.41
CA ASN A 149 -4.62 -10.14 1.70
C ASN A 149 -5.83 -10.63 2.50
N HIS A 150 -6.89 -9.83 2.51
CA HIS A 150 -8.15 -10.08 3.22
C HIS A 150 -8.01 -10.25 4.75
N LEU A 151 -6.84 -9.91 5.32
CA LEU A 151 -6.64 -9.86 6.75
C LEU A 151 -7.05 -8.51 7.31
N ASP A 152 -7.61 -8.53 8.51
CA ASP A 152 -7.75 -7.31 9.28
C ASP A 152 -6.42 -6.90 9.92
N ILE A 153 -6.35 -5.64 10.35
CA ILE A 153 -5.12 -5.05 10.87
C ILE A 153 -4.62 -5.80 12.11
N GLU A 154 -5.52 -6.25 12.99
CA GLU A 154 -5.17 -7.03 14.17
C GLU A 154 -4.52 -8.37 13.80
N THR A 155 -5.04 -9.06 12.77
CA THR A 155 -4.40 -10.28 12.26
C THR A 155 -3.06 -9.99 11.59
N ILE A 156 -2.94 -8.87 10.87
CA ILE A 156 -1.65 -8.46 10.27
C ILE A 156 -0.60 -8.20 11.35
N GLU A 157 -0.95 -7.48 12.43
CA GLU A 157 -0.03 -7.26 13.56
C GLU A 157 0.40 -8.58 14.22
N TRP A 158 -0.54 -9.50 14.46
CA TRP A 158 -0.22 -10.85 14.95
C TRP A 158 0.73 -11.59 14.01
N LEU A 159 0.48 -11.53 12.69
CA LEU A 159 1.32 -12.18 11.70
C LEU A 159 2.74 -11.58 11.68
N GLU A 160 2.88 -10.26 11.84
CA GLU A 160 4.19 -9.62 11.95
C GLU A 160 4.98 -10.17 13.15
N GLU A 161 4.34 -10.30 14.32
CA GLU A 161 4.97 -10.86 15.52
C GLU A 161 5.36 -12.32 15.33
N PHE A 162 4.49 -13.09 14.68
CA PHE A 162 4.76 -14.49 14.33
C PHE A 162 5.98 -14.61 13.43
N VAL A 163 6.02 -13.87 12.31
CA VAL A 163 7.13 -13.94 11.35
C VAL A 163 8.43 -13.37 11.97
N LYS A 164 8.32 -12.40 12.90
CA LYS A 164 9.47 -11.90 13.68
C LYS A 164 10.04 -12.96 14.62
N SER A 165 9.21 -13.76 15.29
CA SER A 165 9.64 -14.79 16.24
C SER A 165 10.04 -16.12 15.59
N TYR A 166 9.77 -16.29 14.29
CA TYR A 166 10.12 -17.49 13.56
C TYR A 166 11.64 -17.67 13.39
N ASN A 167 12.13 -18.88 13.70
CA ASN A 167 13.55 -19.22 13.67
C ASN A 167 14.02 -19.78 12.32
N GLY A 168 13.09 -20.26 11.48
CA GLY A 168 13.40 -20.76 10.14
C GLY A 168 13.64 -19.62 9.14
N ALA A 169 13.92 -19.99 7.90
CA ALA A 169 13.96 -19.04 6.81
C ALA A 169 12.56 -18.77 6.28
N ILE A 170 12.28 -17.52 5.94
CA ILE A 170 10.99 -17.07 5.41
C ILE A 170 11.23 -16.37 4.07
N ILE A 171 10.46 -16.75 3.06
CA ILE A 171 10.32 -15.99 1.83
C ILE A 171 8.88 -15.48 1.78
N CYS A 172 8.73 -14.16 1.82
CA CYS A 172 7.43 -13.51 1.77
C CYS A 172 7.27 -12.71 0.49
N VAL A 173 6.19 -12.97 -0.25
CA VAL A 173 5.65 -12.09 -1.28
C VAL A 173 4.45 -11.37 -0.68
N SER A 174 4.47 -10.05 -0.68
CA SER A 174 3.36 -9.23 -0.20
C SER A 174 3.38 -7.89 -0.92
N HIS A 175 2.20 -7.29 -1.07
CA HIS A 175 2.02 -5.91 -1.50
C HIS A 175 1.94 -4.90 -0.34
N ASP A 176 1.93 -5.35 0.92
CA ASP A 176 1.94 -4.45 2.08
C ASP A 176 3.38 -4.04 2.44
N ARG A 177 3.69 -2.76 2.19
CA ARG A 177 4.99 -2.17 2.47
C ARG A 177 5.33 -2.09 3.95
N THR A 178 4.33 -1.81 4.79
CA THR A 178 4.52 -1.69 6.23
C THR A 178 4.86 -3.05 6.83
N PHE A 179 4.15 -4.09 6.40
CA PHE A 179 4.42 -5.48 6.76
C PHE A 179 5.84 -5.90 6.34
N LEU A 180 6.20 -5.70 5.07
CA LEU A 180 7.53 -6.07 4.56
C LEU A 180 8.66 -5.32 5.28
N SER A 181 8.48 -4.02 5.52
CA SER A 181 9.46 -3.18 6.23
C SER A 181 9.72 -3.66 7.66
N ASN A 182 8.67 -4.10 8.35
CA ASN A 182 8.76 -4.55 9.74
C ASN A 182 9.36 -5.95 9.91
N VAL A 183 9.19 -6.81 8.92
CA VAL A 183 9.44 -8.25 9.06
C VAL A 183 10.72 -8.71 8.36
N THR A 184 11.08 -8.10 7.24
CA THR A 184 12.14 -8.62 6.35
C THR A 184 13.51 -7.99 6.60
N ASN A 185 14.56 -8.80 6.45
CA ASN A 185 15.96 -8.40 6.60
C ASN A 185 16.75 -8.46 5.29
N LYS A 186 16.22 -9.12 4.25
CA LYS A 186 16.82 -9.23 2.92
C LYS A 186 15.79 -8.95 1.84
N ILE A 187 16.25 -8.48 0.68
CA ILE A 187 15.40 -8.22 -0.48
C ILE A 187 15.84 -9.06 -1.66
N TRP A 188 14.89 -9.76 -2.27
CA TRP A 188 14.98 -10.36 -3.59
C TRP A 188 14.05 -9.60 -4.54
N TRP A 189 14.63 -8.84 -5.47
CA TRP A 189 13.89 -8.08 -6.46
C TRP A 189 14.00 -8.75 -7.83
N LEU A 190 12.90 -9.33 -8.27
CA LEU A 190 12.78 -9.94 -9.59
C LEU A 190 12.27 -8.89 -10.59
N ASP A 191 13.14 -8.48 -11.49
CA ASP A 191 12.81 -7.58 -12.58
C ASP A 191 13.33 -8.13 -13.91
N ARG A 192 12.44 -8.23 -14.91
CA ARG A 192 12.76 -8.68 -16.28
C ARG A 192 13.51 -10.03 -16.34
N GLY A 193 13.17 -10.96 -15.44
CA GLY A 193 13.76 -12.29 -15.34
C GLY A 193 15.11 -12.37 -14.63
N ILE A 194 15.61 -11.23 -14.12
CA ILE A 194 16.86 -11.14 -13.36
C ILE A 194 16.51 -10.96 -11.88
N LEU A 195 17.05 -11.84 -11.04
CA LEU A 195 16.91 -11.75 -9.59
C LEU A 195 18.04 -10.89 -8.99
N ARG A 196 17.71 -9.66 -8.60
CA ARG A 196 18.62 -8.76 -7.87
C ARG A 196 18.48 -9.00 -6.37
N LYS A 197 19.58 -8.98 -5.63
CA LYS A 197 19.61 -9.30 -4.20
C LYS A 197 20.23 -8.17 -3.37
N SER A 198 19.70 -7.94 -2.19
CA SER A 198 20.22 -7.00 -1.20
C SER A 198 20.19 -7.63 0.19
N ASP A 199 21.26 -7.44 0.96
CA ASP A 199 21.38 -7.89 2.35
C ASP A 199 20.75 -6.92 3.36
N LYS A 200 20.04 -5.90 2.88
CA LYS A 200 19.25 -4.97 3.69
C LYS A 200 17.76 -5.33 3.60
N GLY A 201 17.01 -5.04 4.66
CA GLY A 201 15.55 -5.23 4.69
C GLY A 201 14.80 -4.25 3.81
N PHE A 202 13.51 -4.51 3.59
CA PHE A 202 12.64 -3.75 2.68
C PHE A 202 12.61 -2.23 2.95
N LYS A 203 12.86 -1.80 4.19
CA LYS A 203 12.96 -0.38 4.56
C LYS A 203 13.93 0.43 3.68
N PHE A 204 14.97 -0.20 3.14
CA PHE A 204 15.98 0.44 2.28
C PHE A 204 15.76 0.18 0.79
N PHE A 205 14.61 -0.41 0.41
CA PHE A 205 14.34 -0.82 -0.95
C PHE A 205 14.32 0.36 -1.91
N ASP A 206 13.61 1.45 -1.59
CA ASP A 206 13.46 2.60 -2.49
C ASP A 206 14.81 3.26 -2.80
N GLU A 207 15.66 3.43 -1.79
CA GLU A 207 17.02 3.95 -1.96
C GLU A 207 17.85 3.04 -2.87
N TRP A 208 17.82 1.73 -2.61
CA TRP A 208 18.55 0.74 -3.39
C TRP A 208 18.04 0.65 -4.84
N GLN A 209 16.72 0.72 -5.03
CA GLN A 209 16.09 0.73 -6.35
C GLN A 209 16.54 1.95 -7.15
N ASN A 210 16.55 3.14 -6.54
CA ASN A 210 17.00 4.36 -7.20
C ASN A 210 18.46 4.26 -7.64
N VAL A 211 19.35 3.75 -6.79
CA VAL A 211 20.77 3.52 -7.15
C VAL A 211 20.89 2.59 -8.36
N ILE A 212 20.12 1.51 -8.42
CA ILE A 212 20.13 0.58 -9.57
C ILE A 212 19.64 1.27 -10.84
N ILE A 213 18.53 2.04 -10.75
CA ILE A 213 17.98 2.77 -11.90
C ILE A 213 18.98 3.80 -12.42
N GLU A 214 19.65 4.54 -11.54
CA GLU A 214 20.69 5.50 -11.91
C GLU A 214 21.88 4.84 -12.62
N GLN A 215 22.30 3.66 -12.16
CA GLN A 215 23.35 2.87 -12.81
C GLN A 215 22.91 2.40 -14.20
N GLU A 216 21.68 1.91 -14.34
CA GLU A 216 21.11 1.52 -15.64
C GLU A 216 21.06 2.72 -16.60
N GLU A 217 20.65 3.89 -16.12
CA GLU A 217 20.65 5.13 -16.91
C GLU A 217 22.04 5.55 -17.35
N ALA A 218 23.03 5.50 -16.46
CA ALA A 218 24.41 5.83 -16.79
C ALA A 218 24.97 4.88 -17.86
N ALA A 219 24.66 3.59 -17.76
CA ALA A 219 25.02 2.60 -18.78
C ALA A 219 24.33 2.88 -20.12
N LEU A 220 23.04 3.20 -20.09
CA LEU A 220 22.26 3.53 -21.28
C LEU A 220 22.75 4.82 -21.95
N ARG A 221 23.13 5.84 -21.18
CA ARG A 221 23.76 7.08 -21.70
C ARG A 221 25.07 6.79 -22.41
N LYS A 222 25.92 5.91 -21.86
CA LYS A 222 27.17 5.47 -22.51
C LYS A 222 26.89 4.73 -23.82
N LEU A 223 25.89 3.86 -23.84
CA LEU A 223 25.48 3.13 -25.06
C LEU A 223 24.91 4.05 -26.13
N ASN A 224 24.03 4.99 -25.78
CA ASN A 224 23.51 6.00 -26.70
C ASN A 224 24.63 6.86 -27.30
N LYS A 225 25.63 7.25 -26.49
CA LYS A 225 26.80 7.97 -26.99
C LYS A 225 27.59 7.13 -28.00
N LYS A 226 27.83 5.85 -27.72
CA LYS A 226 28.48 4.93 -28.66
C LYS A 226 27.67 4.76 -29.96
N LEU A 227 26.35 4.65 -29.85
CA LEU A 227 25.44 4.55 -30.99
C LEU A 227 25.50 5.81 -31.87
N SER A 228 25.50 6.99 -31.25
CA SER A 228 25.61 8.27 -31.98
C SER A 228 26.93 8.38 -32.77
N GLN A 229 28.06 8.02 -32.17
CA GLN A 229 29.37 8.01 -32.82
C GLN A 229 29.43 7.02 -34.00
N GLU A 230 28.84 5.83 -33.85
CA GLU A 230 28.78 4.84 -34.92
C GLU A 230 27.84 5.27 -36.07
N ASN A 231 26.74 5.96 -35.76
CA ASN A 231 25.86 6.55 -36.79
C ASN A 231 26.54 7.69 -37.55
N GLU A 232 27.28 8.55 -36.86
CA GLU A 232 28.09 9.61 -37.49
C GLU A 232 29.14 9.02 -38.44
N TRP A 233 29.84 7.96 -38.02
CA TRP A 233 30.76 7.23 -38.89
C TRP A 233 30.08 6.67 -40.15
N LEU A 234 28.87 6.11 -40.02
CA LEU A 234 28.10 5.60 -41.16
C LEU A 234 27.67 6.72 -42.11
N ASN A 235 27.25 7.86 -41.56
CA ASN A 235 26.83 9.04 -42.33
C ASN A 235 28.00 9.74 -43.04
N ALA A 236 29.20 9.71 -42.46
CA ALA A 236 30.42 10.32 -43.02
C ALA A 236 30.95 9.59 -44.29
N GLY A 237 30.34 8.47 -44.69
CA GLY A 237 30.68 7.73 -45.90
C GLY A 237 31.80 6.72 -45.67
N VAL A 238 31.51 5.45 -45.95
CA VAL A 238 32.43 4.33 -45.68
C VAL A 238 33.40 4.16 -46.86
N THR A 239 34.67 4.55 -46.70
CA THR A 239 35.74 4.31 -47.69
C THR A 239 36.71 3.20 -47.24
N ALA A 240 37.06 2.29 -48.17
CA ALA A 240 38.04 1.18 -48.07
C ALA A 240 37.84 0.11 -46.94
N ARG A 241 38.26 -1.14 -47.20
CA ARG A 241 38.16 -2.38 -46.35
C ARG A 241 36.74 -2.95 -46.11
N ARG A 242 36.18 -3.61 -47.14
CA ARG A 242 34.84 -4.23 -47.14
C ARG A 242 34.55 -5.20 -45.97
N LYS A 243 35.50 -6.09 -45.60
CA LYS A 243 35.27 -7.13 -44.55
C LYS A 243 35.21 -6.56 -43.12
N ARG A 244 36.01 -5.54 -42.80
CA ARG A 244 35.99 -4.87 -41.48
C ARG A 244 34.77 -3.98 -41.31
N ASN A 245 34.36 -3.30 -42.38
CA ASN A 245 33.18 -2.43 -42.36
C ASN A 245 31.88 -3.25 -42.26
N GLN A 246 31.84 -4.46 -42.83
CA GLN A 246 30.74 -5.41 -42.63
C GLN A 246 30.61 -5.85 -41.17
N LYS A 247 31.73 -6.17 -40.49
CA LYS A 247 31.73 -6.52 -39.06
C LYS A 247 31.24 -5.35 -38.20
N ARG A 248 31.74 -4.14 -38.45
CA ARG A 248 31.34 -2.91 -37.73
C ARG A 248 29.86 -2.56 -37.94
N LEU A 249 29.33 -2.79 -39.15
CA LEU A 249 27.90 -2.62 -39.45
C LEU A 249 27.02 -3.67 -38.76
N ALA A 250 27.51 -4.92 -38.64
CA ALA A 250 26.83 -5.94 -37.84
C ALA A 250 26.82 -5.60 -36.35
N GLU A 251 27.95 -5.11 -35.81
CA GLU A 251 28.06 -4.61 -34.43
C GLU A 251 27.13 -3.42 -34.17
N LEU A 252 27.02 -2.48 -35.12
CA LEU A 252 26.08 -1.35 -35.05
C LEU A 252 24.62 -1.83 -35.02
N LYS A 253 24.25 -2.79 -35.89
CA LYS A 253 22.91 -3.39 -35.89
C LYS A 253 22.60 -4.07 -34.55
N ALA A 254 23.53 -4.86 -34.02
CA ALA A 254 23.38 -5.49 -32.70
C ALA A 254 23.24 -4.42 -31.60
N LEU A 255 24.06 -3.37 -31.64
CA LEU A 255 24.02 -2.28 -30.67
C LEU A 255 22.70 -1.49 -30.72
N ARG A 256 22.09 -1.32 -31.91
CA ARG A 256 20.75 -0.72 -32.06
C ARG A 256 19.67 -1.59 -31.42
N VAL A 257 19.72 -2.90 -31.60
CA VAL A 257 18.76 -3.84 -30.99
C VAL A 257 18.88 -3.78 -29.47
N ILE A 258 20.10 -3.92 -28.93
CA ILE A 258 20.38 -3.85 -27.49
C ILE A 258 19.93 -2.51 -26.90
N THR A 259 20.27 -1.40 -27.55
CA THR A 259 19.92 -0.06 -27.06
C THR A 259 18.41 0.14 -27.09
N ARG A 260 17.73 -0.30 -28.15
CA ARG A 260 16.27 -0.23 -28.24
C ARG A 260 15.61 -1.05 -27.13
N GLU A 261 16.03 -2.29 -26.94
CA GLU A 261 15.52 -3.14 -25.86
C GLU A 261 15.75 -2.52 -24.49
N GLN A 262 16.94 -1.97 -24.22
CA GLN A 262 17.23 -1.30 -22.95
C GLN A 262 16.44 -0.01 -22.76
N THR A 263 16.22 0.78 -23.82
CA THR A 263 15.38 1.99 -23.76
C THR A 263 13.91 1.64 -23.51
N GLU A 264 13.37 0.62 -24.17
CA GLU A 264 11.99 0.15 -23.95
C GLU A 264 11.84 -0.42 -22.52
N LYS A 265 12.82 -1.19 -22.05
CA LYS A 265 12.90 -1.69 -20.68
C LYS A 265 12.89 -0.54 -19.66
N LEU A 266 13.77 0.45 -19.80
CA LEU A 266 13.89 1.57 -18.87
C LEU A 266 12.65 2.49 -18.91
N ALA A 267 12.06 2.71 -20.08
CA ALA A 267 10.81 3.46 -20.23
C ALA A 267 9.63 2.79 -19.49
N SER A 268 9.58 1.46 -19.45
CA SER A 268 8.55 0.71 -18.72
C SER A 268 8.69 0.74 -17.19
N SER A 269 9.88 1.07 -16.67
CA SER A 269 10.14 1.30 -15.24
C SER A 269 9.96 2.76 -14.84
N LYS A 270 10.17 3.70 -15.77
CA LYS A 270 10.03 5.14 -15.56
C LYS A 270 8.67 5.73 -15.90
N GLN A 271 7.68 4.93 -16.31
CA GLN A 271 6.39 5.43 -16.77
C GLN A 271 5.50 5.95 -15.61
N ARG A 272 6.02 6.93 -14.86
CA ARG A 272 5.28 7.84 -13.99
C ARG A 272 4.86 9.04 -14.84
N VAL A 273 3.73 8.93 -15.52
CA VAL A 273 3.10 10.09 -16.15
C VAL A 273 2.11 10.64 -15.14
N ARG A 274 2.45 11.78 -14.50
CA ARG A 274 1.55 12.52 -13.62
C ARG A 274 0.27 12.90 -14.37
N VAL A 275 -0.85 12.31 -13.97
CA VAL A 275 -2.17 12.73 -14.43
C VAL A 275 -2.68 13.77 -13.45
N LYS A 276 -2.45 15.05 -13.74
CA LYS A 276 -3.11 16.12 -13.02
C LYS A 276 -4.61 16.05 -13.31
N LEU A 277 -5.39 15.65 -12.32
CA LEU A 277 -6.83 15.85 -12.32
C LEU A 277 -7.09 17.34 -12.05
N ALA A 278 -7.93 17.95 -12.89
CA ALA A 278 -8.29 19.35 -12.76
C ALA A 278 -9.62 19.48 -12.02
N GLU A 279 -9.71 20.54 -11.23
CA GLU A 279 -10.79 20.88 -10.32
C GLU A 279 -12.14 21.05 -11.04
N ASN A 280 -13.17 20.39 -10.52
CA ASN A 280 -14.56 20.80 -10.76
C ASN A 280 -15.15 21.41 -9.49
N ILE A 281 -15.22 22.75 -9.49
CA ILE A 281 -15.89 23.54 -8.45
C ILE A 281 -17.40 23.47 -8.68
N ALA A 282 -18.11 22.93 -7.70
CA ALA A 282 -19.56 22.97 -7.60
C ALA A 282 -19.91 23.31 -6.15
N LYS A 283 -20.78 24.32 -6.00
CA LYS A 283 -21.12 25.04 -4.78
C LYS A 283 -22.10 24.25 -3.90
N SER A 284 -21.63 23.27 -3.14
CA SER A 284 -22.32 22.78 -1.95
C SER A 284 -21.32 22.49 -0.84
N LYS A 285 -21.62 22.93 0.38
CA LYS A 285 -20.71 22.80 1.55
C LYS A 285 -20.70 21.37 2.13
N PHE A 286 -21.69 20.54 1.82
CA PHE A 286 -21.80 19.16 2.31
C PHE A 286 -22.27 18.22 1.19
N ILE A 287 -21.92 16.93 1.31
CA ILE A 287 -22.28 15.85 0.38
C ILE A 287 -23.25 14.87 1.04
N ILE A 288 -22.91 14.38 2.22
CA ILE A 288 -23.75 13.50 3.04
C ILE A 288 -23.77 14.02 4.46
N GLU A 289 -24.95 14.07 5.05
CA GLU A 289 -25.16 14.36 6.46
C GLU A 289 -26.02 13.25 7.07
N ALA A 290 -25.50 12.66 8.13
CA ALA A 290 -26.04 11.51 8.82
C ALA A 290 -26.23 11.90 10.29
N ASP A 291 -27.48 11.95 10.75
CA ASP A 291 -27.81 12.35 12.11
C ASP A 291 -28.36 11.15 12.90
N ASN A 292 -27.65 10.78 13.98
CA ASN A 292 -28.01 9.78 14.98
C ASN A 292 -28.51 8.47 14.36
N ILE A 293 -27.73 7.92 13.42
CA ILE A 293 -28.08 6.70 12.71
C ILE A 293 -27.88 5.49 13.62
N SER A 294 -28.88 4.61 13.66
CA SER A 294 -28.73 3.25 14.15
C SER A 294 -29.23 2.23 13.12
N PHE A 295 -28.52 1.11 13.04
CA PHE A 295 -28.89 0.00 12.16
C PHE A 295 -28.52 -1.34 12.79
N SER A 296 -29.46 -2.28 12.75
CA SER A 296 -29.29 -3.63 13.27
C SER A 296 -29.49 -4.68 12.17
N TYR A 297 -28.61 -5.69 12.13
CA TYR A 297 -28.75 -6.82 11.22
C TYR A 297 -29.04 -8.09 12.01
N LYS A 298 -30.19 -8.75 11.75
CA LYS A 298 -30.59 -10.01 12.40
C LYS A 298 -30.37 -10.02 13.93
N ASN A 299 -30.83 -8.98 14.63
CA ASN A 299 -30.66 -8.73 16.08
C ASN A 299 -29.25 -8.33 16.58
N THR A 300 -28.24 -8.23 15.71
CA THR A 300 -26.95 -7.64 16.07
C THR A 300 -26.95 -6.16 15.72
N LYS A 301 -26.74 -5.29 16.72
CA LYS A 301 -26.53 -3.85 16.47
C LYS A 301 -25.19 -3.66 15.78
N ILE A 302 -25.20 -3.12 14.57
CA ILE A 302 -23.97 -2.82 13.80
C ILE A 302 -23.57 -1.37 14.01
N ILE A 303 -24.54 -0.46 13.96
CA ILE A 303 -24.34 0.98 14.15
C ILE A 303 -25.30 1.45 15.24
N ASP A 304 -24.79 2.16 16.24
CA ASP A 304 -25.58 2.69 17.35
C ASP A 304 -25.31 4.18 17.53
N ASN A 305 -26.32 5.00 17.25
CA ASN A 305 -26.35 6.45 17.46
C ASN A 305 -25.11 7.19 16.90
N PHE A 306 -24.81 6.97 15.63
CA PHE A 306 -23.65 7.59 14.97
C PHE A 306 -24.08 8.79 14.14
N SER A 307 -23.42 9.93 14.36
CA SER A 307 -23.61 11.16 13.58
C SER A 307 -22.35 11.45 12.78
N PHE A 308 -22.53 11.79 11.50
CA PHE A 308 -21.43 11.90 10.55
C PHE A 308 -21.78 12.92 9.46
N ARG A 309 -20.83 13.83 9.18
CA ARG A 309 -20.98 14.82 8.11
C ARG A 309 -19.78 14.75 7.20
N VAL A 310 -20.04 14.63 5.90
CA VAL A 310 -19.03 14.57 4.84
C VAL A 310 -19.04 15.88 4.08
N LYS A 311 -17.90 16.58 4.07
CA LYS A 311 -17.72 17.76 3.24
C LYS A 311 -17.16 17.37 1.87
N LYS A 312 -17.32 18.28 0.91
CA LYS A 312 -16.77 18.10 -0.44
C LYS A 312 -15.23 18.12 -0.39
N GLY A 313 -14.61 17.18 -1.08
CA GLY A 313 -13.14 17.05 -1.16
C GLY A 313 -12.51 16.32 0.03
N GLU A 314 -13.31 15.87 1.01
CA GLU A 314 -12.79 15.03 2.10
C GLU A 314 -12.41 13.65 1.58
N LYS A 315 -11.25 13.16 2.03
CA LYS A 315 -10.79 11.80 1.80
C LYS A 315 -10.88 11.04 3.11
N ILE A 316 -11.78 10.06 3.14
CA ILE A 316 -12.19 9.36 4.35
C ILE A 316 -11.79 7.89 4.24
N GLY A 317 -10.99 7.42 5.19
CA GLY A 317 -10.62 6.02 5.33
C GLY A 317 -11.59 5.31 6.25
N ILE A 318 -11.95 4.08 5.94
CA ILE A 318 -12.77 3.23 6.81
C ILE A 318 -11.95 2.01 7.23
N ILE A 319 -11.73 1.89 8.52
CA ILE A 319 -10.93 0.83 9.16
C ILE A 319 -11.80 0.05 10.15
N GLY A 320 -11.49 -1.23 10.36
CA GLY A 320 -12.17 -2.07 11.34
C GLY A 320 -11.98 -3.55 11.06
N ALA A 321 -12.31 -4.41 12.01
CA ALA A 321 -12.24 -5.86 11.83
C ALA A 321 -13.22 -6.36 10.74
N ASN A 322 -12.94 -7.53 10.19
CA ASN A 322 -13.87 -8.18 9.26
C ASN A 322 -15.21 -8.47 9.97
N GLY A 323 -16.33 -8.18 9.30
CA GLY A 323 -17.67 -8.32 9.91
C GLY A 323 -18.09 -7.18 10.85
N SER A 324 -17.27 -6.13 11.00
CA SER A 324 -17.61 -4.94 11.81
C SER A 324 -18.73 -4.08 11.23
N GLY A 325 -19.15 -4.34 9.98
CA GLY A 325 -20.25 -3.64 9.32
C GLY A 325 -19.87 -2.56 8.31
N LYS A 326 -18.61 -2.46 7.90
CA LYS A 326 -18.13 -1.47 6.89
C LYS A 326 -18.97 -1.48 5.61
N SER A 327 -19.16 -2.65 4.99
CA SER A 327 -19.96 -2.76 3.77
C SER A 327 -21.44 -2.46 4.03
N THR A 328 -21.95 -2.72 5.25
CA THR A 328 -23.31 -2.32 5.64
C THR A 328 -23.43 -0.81 5.75
N PHE A 329 -22.42 -0.13 6.31
CA PHE A 329 -22.34 1.32 6.36
C PHE A 329 -22.29 1.94 4.96
N ILE A 330 -21.49 1.39 4.04
CA ILE A 330 -21.48 1.83 2.64
C ILE A 330 -22.85 1.65 1.98
N LYS A 331 -23.55 0.55 2.26
CA LYS A 331 -24.91 0.30 1.73
C LYS A 331 -25.93 1.31 2.25
N LEU A 332 -25.78 1.78 3.49
CA LEU A 332 -26.59 2.87 4.04
C LEU A 332 -26.28 4.20 3.32
N LEU A 333 -25.01 4.51 3.09
CA LEU A 333 -24.58 5.73 2.37
C LEU A 333 -24.97 5.73 0.88
N THR A 334 -25.09 4.56 0.25
CA THR A 334 -25.45 4.41 -1.17
C THR A 334 -26.96 4.27 -1.40
N LYS A 335 -27.79 4.51 -0.37
CA LYS A 335 -29.27 4.37 -0.40
C LYS A 335 -29.78 2.94 -0.70
N GLN A 336 -28.93 1.93 -0.58
CA GLN A 336 -29.34 0.53 -0.78
C GLN A 336 -30.03 -0.04 0.46
N LEU A 337 -29.68 0.48 1.64
CA LEU A 337 -30.32 0.19 2.91
C LEU A 337 -30.84 1.50 3.52
N THR A 338 -31.93 1.38 4.29
CA THR A 338 -32.48 2.45 5.11
C THR A 338 -32.07 2.25 6.56
N PRO A 339 -31.70 3.31 7.29
CA PRO A 339 -31.43 3.19 8.72
C PRO A 339 -32.71 2.86 9.50
N ASP A 340 -32.59 2.15 10.62
CA ASP A 340 -33.72 1.85 11.50
C ASP A 340 -34.13 3.08 12.32
N LEU A 341 -33.14 3.86 12.77
CA LEU A 341 -33.29 5.13 13.47
C LEU A 341 -32.34 6.17 12.88
N GLY A 342 -32.70 7.45 12.98
CA GLY A 342 -31.92 8.56 12.45
C GLY A 342 -32.32 8.96 11.03
N LYS A 343 -31.59 9.92 10.45
CA LYS A 343 -31.85 10.43 9.09
C LYS A 343 -30.55 10.60 8.33
N ILE A 344 -30.59 10.28 7.02
CA ILE A 344 -29.49 10.55 6.08
C ILE A 344 -29.98 11.56 5.05
N ILE A 345 -29.34 12.72 5.03
CA ILE A 345 -29.58 13.81 4.09
C ILE A 345 -28.47 13.78 3.05
N TYR A 346 -28.88 13.78 1.78
CA TYR A 346 -27.97 13.76 0.63
C TYR A 346 -27.97 15.12 -0.05
N GLY A 347 -26.80 15.58 -0.49
CA GLY A 347 -26.67 16.77 -1.32
C GLY A 347 -27.44 16.62 -2.65
N GLY A 348 -27.96 17.73 -3.18
CA GLY A 348 -28.86 17.72 -4.35
C GLY A 348 -28.28 17.16 -5.65
N ASN A 349 -26.96 17.25 -5.86
CA ASN A 349 -26.26 16.74 -7.05
C ASN A 349 -25.26 15.63 -6.69
N LEU A 350 -25.73 14.62 -5.93
CA LEU A 350 -24.90 13.49 -5.55
C LEU A 350 -24.85 12.45 -6.68
N ASP A 351 -23.68 12.33 -7.31
CA ASP A 351 -23.34 11.27 -8.25
C ASP A 351 -22.31 10.35 -7.59
N ILE A 352 -22.68 9.07 -7.41
CA ILE A 352 -21.91 8.09 -6.64
C ILE A 352 -21.33 7.04 -7.58
N SER A 353 -20.00 6.91 -7.56
CA SER A 353 -19.30 5.78 -8.16
C SER A 353 -18.84 4.82 -7.07
N TYR A 354 -19.18 3.54 -7.21
CA TYR A 354 -18.90 2.51 -6.21
C TYR A 354 -18.11 1.36 -6.83
N PHE A 355 -16.89 1.14 -6.35
CA PHE A 355 -16.06 -0.02 -6.67
C PHE A 355 -16.25 -1.08 -5.58
N ASP A 356 -16.70 -2.27 -5.99
CA ASP A 356 -16.96 -3.41 -5.11
C ASP A 356 -16.36 -4.66 -5.73
N GLN A 357 -15.53 -5.37 -4.96
CA GLN A 357 -14.85 -6.60 -5.35
C GLN A 357 -15.82 -7.70 -5.86
N HIS A 358 -17.11 -7.63 -5.51
CA HIS A 358 -18.10 -8.65 -5.86
C HIS A 358 -19.19 -8.22 -6.87
N ARG A 359 -19.33 -6.92 -7.18
CA ARG A 359 -20.55 -6.44 -7.87
C ARG A 359 -20.38 -5.92 -9.29
N GLU A 360 -19.31 -5.21 -9.63
CA GLU A 360 -19.09 -4.83 -11.04
C GLU A 360 -18.35 -5.94 -11.79
N LYS A 361 -19.11 -6.94 -12.23
CA LYS A 361 -18.58 -7.94 -13.16
C LYS A 361 -18.40 -7.28 -14.52
N LEU A 362 -17.16 -7.25 -14.99
CA LEU A 362 -16.86 -6.94 -16.39
C LEU A 362 -17.68 -7.87 -17.29
N ASN A 363 -18.26 -7.32 -18.35
CA ASN A 363 -18.90 -8.18 -19.35
C ASN A 363 -17.80 -8.89 -20.13
N PHE A 364 -17.61 -10.19 -19.85
CA PHE A 364 -16.56 -11.04 -20.39
C PHE A 364 -16.55 -11.12 -21.93
N ASN A 365 -17.66 -10.74 -22.58
CA ASN A 365 -17.80 -10.76 -24.03
C ASN A 365 -17.34 -9.46 -24.71
N HIS A 366 -17.24 -8.35 -23.97
CA HIS A 366 -16.79 -7.08 -24.53
C HIS A 366 -15.28 -7.05 -24.72
N THR A 367 -14.84 -6.24 -25.69
CA THR A 367 -13.42 -5.90 -25.82
C THR A 367 -12.99 -4.89 -24.75
N LEU A 368 -11.68 -4.80 -24.50
CA LEU A 368 -11.14 -3.79 -23.58
C LEU A 368 -11.56 -2.37 -24.01
N GLN A 369 -11.49 -2.08 -25.30
CA GLN A 369 -11.90 -0.78 -25.83
C GLN A 369 -13.39 -0.49 -25.59
N GLN A 370 -14.28 -1.44 -25.87
CA GLN A 370 -15.72 -1.24 -25.67
C GLN A 370 -16.09 -1.07 -24.19
N THR A 371 -15.32 -1.68 -23.29
CA THR A 371 -15.52 -1.57 -21.85
C THR A 371 -15.27 -0.14 -21.36
N LEU A 372 -14.24 0.53 -21.91
CA LEU A 372 -13.90 1.91 -21.56
C LEU A 372 -14.72 2.95 -22.35
N CYS A 373 -15.07 2.64 -23.60
CA CYS A 373 -15.83 3.51 -24.50
C CYS A 373 -17.12 2.82 -24.96
N PRO A 374 -18.16 2.72 -24.11
CA PRO A 374 -19.40 2.03 -24.44
C PRO A 374 -20.19 2.72 -25.57
N THR A 375 -20.02 4.03 -25.75
CA THR A 375 -20.63 4.82 -26.83
C THR A 375 -19.91 4.68 -28.17
N GLY A 376 -18.82 3.90 -28.24
CA GLY A 376 -17.95 3.79 -29.40
C GLY A 376 -16.94 4.95 -29.51
N GLY A 377 -15.75 4.66 -30.04
CA GLY A 377 -14.67 5.62 -30.25
C GLY A 377 -13.30 5.14 -29.74
N ASP A 378 -12.25 5.88 -30.12
CA ASP A 378 -10.85 5.59 -29.77
C ASP A 378 -10.31 6.49 -28.66
N GLN A 379 -11.16 7.35 -28.10
CA GLN A 379 -10.78 8.33 -27.09
C GLN A 379 -11.63 8.20 -25.82
N VAL A 380 -10.96 8.26 -24.67
CA VAL A 380 -11.58 8.43 -23.36
C VAL A 380 -11.61 9.92 -23.01
N PHE A 381 -12.74 10.35 -22.46
CA PHE A 381 -12.91 11.70 -21.92
C PHE A 381 -12.54 11.66 -20.46
N LEU A 382 -11.42 12.29 -20.11
CA LEU A 382 -10.98 12.37 -18.72
C LEU A 382 -11.78 13.44 -17.97
N PRO A 383 -11.90 13.35 -16.63
CA PRO A 383 -12.65 14.31 -15.82
C PRO A 383 -12.16 15.77 -15.93
N ASN A 384 -10.93 15.97 -16.40
CA ASN A 384 -10.31 17.27 -16.64
C ASN A 384 -10.69 17.90 -18.00
N GLY A 385 -11.65 17.30 -18.74
CA GLY A 385 -12.07 17.75 -20.06
C GLY A 385 -11.06 17.45 -21.17
N LYS A 386 -9.95 16.76 -20.88
CA LYS A 386 -8.98 16.32 -21.90
C LYS A 386 -9.42 15.00 -22.52
N THR A 387 -9.18 14.86 -23.81
CA THR A 387 -9.33 13.59 -24.50
C THR A 387 -7.98 12.88 -24.55
N MET A 388 -8.00 11.56 -24.33
CA MET A 388 -6.83 10.71 -24.46
C MET A 388 -7.19 9.49 -25.27
N HIS A 389 -6.27 9.02 -26.13
CA HIS A 389 -6.47 7.78 -26.86
C HIS A 389 -6.53 6.58 -25.89
N VAL A 390 -7.43 5.63 -26.11
CA VAL A 390 -7.63 4.47 -25.22
C VAL A 390 -6.33 3.70 -24.98
N ALA A 391 -5.52 3.51 -26.03
CA ALA A 391 -4.22 2.84 -25.91
C ALA A 391 -3.26 3.55 -24.95
N GLY A 392 -3.26 4.89 -24.94
CA GLY A 392 -2.42 5.69 -24.05
C GLY A 392 -2.91 5.61 -22.62
N TYR A 393 -4.22 5.64 -22.41
CA TYR A 393 -4.86 5.51 -21.11
C TYR A 393 -4.65 4.12 -20.50
N LEU A 394 -4.90 3.04 -21.25
CA LEU A 394 -4.65 1.66 -20.80
C LEU A 394 -3.18 1.43 -20.42
N LYS A 395 -2.25 2.07 -21.15
CA LYS A 395 -0.82 1.99 -20.84
C LYS A 395 -0.49 2.58 -19.46
N GLN A 396 -1.27 3.55 -18.97
CA GLN A 396 -1.10 4.11 -17.62
C GLN A 396 -1.49 3.10 -16.54
N PHE A 397 -2.51 2.27 -16.80
CA PHE A 397 -2.90 1.16 -15.93
C PHE A 397 -2.07 -0.11 -16.16
N MET A 398 -0.90 0.03 -16.81
CA MET A 398 0.01 -1.06 -17.14
C MET A 398 -0.63 -2.21 -17.95
N LEU A 399 -1.70 -1.91 -18.71
CA LEU A 399 -2.33 -2.85 -19.61
C LEU A 399 -1.68 -2.76 -21.00
N ASN A 400 -1.38 -3.91 -21.59
CA ASN A 400 -0.70 -3.96 -22.88
C ASN A 400 -1.63 -3.43 -23.99
N PRO A 401 -1.26 -2.37 -24.74
CA PRO A 401 -2.12 -1.83 -25.78
C PRO A 401 -2.40 -2.82 -26.92
N LYS A 402 -1.60 -3.88 -27.09
CA LYS A 402 -1.90 -4.95 -28.06
C LYS A 402 -3.22 -5.68 -27.75
N LEU A 403 -3.68 -5.64 -26.51
CA LEU A 403 -4.89 -6.31 -26.04
C LEU A 403 -6.16 -5.48 -26.24
N LEU A 404 -6.10 -4.28 -26.84
CA LEU A 404 -7.27 -3.40 -27.04
C LEU A 404 -8.51 -4.13 -27.61
N ASN A 405 -8.27 -5.01 -28.59
CA ASN A 405 -9.30 -5.78 -29.29
C ASN A 405 -9.56 -7.16 -28.69
N ALA A 406 -8.81 -7.56 -27.66
CA ALA A 406 -9.02 -8.82 -26.97
C ALA A 406 -10.29 -8.75 -26.11
N LYS A 407 -10.91 -9.90 -25.85
CA LYS A 407 -12.03 -10.01 -24.91
C LYS A 407 -11.52 -9.91 -23.48
N THR A 408 -12.33 -9.32 -22.61
CA THR A 408 -12.02 -9.20 -21.17
C THR A 408 -11.89 -10.55 -20.47
N SER A 409 -12.44 -11.64 -21.03
CA SER A 409 -12.26 -13.01 -20.53
C SER A 409 -10.82 -13.54 -20.54
N ILE A 410 -9.92 -12.91 -21.31
CA ILE A 410 -8.52 -13.34 -21.43
C ILE A 410 -7.66 -12.74 -20.31
N LEU A 411 -8.14 -11.67 -19.67
CA LEU A 411 -7.40 -10.96 -18.65
C LEU A 411 -7.26 -11.82 -17.38
N SER A 412 -6.09 -11.73 -16.75
CA SER A 412 -5.91 -12.24 -15.39
C SER A 412 -6.79 -11.45 -14.40
N GLY A 413 -7.05 -12.01 -13.20
CA GLY A 413 -7.85 -11.33 -12.16
C GLY A 413 -7.34 -9.93 -11.82
N GLY A 414 -6.01 -9.76 -11.65
CA GLY A 414 -5.40 -8.44 -11.41
C GLY A 414 -5.46 -7.49 -12.62
N GLU A 415 -5.41 -8.00 -13.85
CA GLU A 415 -5.65 -7.17 -15.05
C GLU A 415 -7.11 -6.74 -15.18
N ALA A 416 -8.04 -7.62 -14.84
CA ALA A 416 -9.47 -7.33 -14.80
C ALA A 416 -9.79 -6.25 -13.75
N ASN A 417 -9.23 -6.36 -12.54
CA ASN A 417 -9.40 -5.34 -11.49
C ASN A 417 -8.82 -3.99 -11.93
N ARG A 418 -7.66 -3.96 -12.58
CA ARG A 418 -7.07 -2.72 -13.13
C ARG A 418 -7.93 -2.11 -14.23
N LEU A 419 -8.50 -2.92 -15.12
CA LEU A 419 -9.43 -2.43 -16.14
C LEU A 419 -10.69 -1.84 -15.51
N LEU A 420 -11.19 -2.46 -14.44
CA LEU A 420 -12.36 -1.98 -13.71
C LEU A 420 -12.09 -0.64 -13.02
N LEU A 421 -10.96 -0.51 -12.33
CA LEU A 421 -10.50 0.77 -11.78
C LEU A 421 -10.34 1.82 -12.88
N ALA A 422 -9.72 1.47 -14.00
CA ALA A 422 -9.56 2.37 -15.14
C ALA A 422 -10.90 2.87 -15.67
N LYS A 423 -11.93 2.00 -15.74
CA LYS A 423 -13.29 2.35 -16.16
C LYS A 423 -13.95 3.35 -15.20
N ILE A 424 -13.87 3.11 -13.89
CA ILE A 424 -14.47 3.99 -12.88
C ILE A 424 -13.78 5.35 -12.85
N LEU A 425 -12.46 5.38 -12.98
CA LEU A 425 -11.68 6.62 -12.94
C LEU A 425 -11.86 7.51 -14.19
N ILE A 426 -12.46 7.01 -15.27
CA ILE A 426 -12.88 7.86 -16.41
C ILE A 426 -13.99 8.82 -16.00
N ASN A 427 -14.96 8.35 -15.20
CA ASN A 427 -16.05 9.18 -14.71
C ASN A 427 -16.31 8.87 -13.22
N PRO A 428 -15.47 9.38 -12.30
CA PRO A 428 -15.49 9.01 -10.89
C PRO A 428 -16.65 9.60 -10.09
N GLY A 429 -17.55 10.38 -10.71
CA GLY A 429 -18.63 11.07 -10.02
C GLY A 429 -18.14 12.13 -9.01
N ASN A 430 -19.05 12.59 -8.14
CA ASN A 430 -18.77 13.55 -7.07
C ASN A 430 -18.38 12.87 -5.74
N LEU A 431 -18.81 11.61 -5.57
CA LEU A 431 -18.46 10.74 -4.46
C LEU A 431 -17.94 9.42 -5.03
N LEU A 432 -16.66 9.13 -4.81
CA LEU A 432 -16.03 7.87 -5.15
C LEU A 432 -15.92 7.01 -3.89
N ILE A 433 -16.44 5.79 -3.96
CA ILE A 433 -16.35 4.80 -2.88
C ILE A 433 -15.55 3.59 -3.40
N LEU A 434 -14.47 3.25 -2.73
CA LEU A 434 -13.61 2.11 -3.05
C LEU A 434 -13.64 1.11 -1.90
N ASP A 435 -14.20 -0.08 -2.12
CA ASP A 435 -14.18 -1.18 -1.14
C ASP A 435 -13.00 -2.13 -1.45
N GLU A 436 -11.96 -2.10 -0.60
CA GLU A 436 -10.71 -2.85 -0.70
C GLU A 436 -10.02 -2.78 -2.09
N PRO A 437 -9.71 -1.57 -2.60
CA PRO A 437 -9.12 -1.40 -3.92
C PRO A 437 -7.67 -1.89 -4.03
N THR A 438 -7.01 -2.10 -2.89
CA THR A 438 -5.60 -2.51 -2.81
C THR A 438 -5.39 -4.00 -3.08
N ASN A 439 -6.47 -4.80 -3.00
CA ASN A 439 -6.39 -6.24 -3.23
C ASN A 439 -6.01 -6.56 -4.68
N ASP A 440 -5.14 -7.57 -4.86
CA ASP A 440 -4.71 -8.09 -6.16
C ASP A 440 -3.95 -7.10 -7.07
N LEU A 441 -3.57 -5.94 -6.56
CA LEU A 441 -2.74 -4.94 -7.26
C LEU A 441 -1.27 -5.12 -6.91
N ASP A 442 -0.38 -4.94 -7.90
CA ASP A 442 1.06 -4.89 -7.63
C ASP A 442 1.50 -3.53 -7.08
N MET A 443 2.68 -3.49 -6.46
CA MET A 443 3.27 -2.27 -5.88
C MET A 443 3.27 -1.09 -6.86
N ASP A 444 3.62 -1.35 -8.12
CA ASP A 444 3.64 -0.32 -9.16
C ASP A 444 2.23 0.20 -9.47
N SER A 445 1.22 -0.69 -9.54
CA SER A 445 -0.17 -0.27 -9.77
C SER A 445 -0.78 0.44 -8.56
N LEU A 446 -0.42 0.03 -7.33
CA LEU A 446 -0.83 0.70 -6.10
C LEU A 446 -0.33 2.15 -6.05
N GLU A 447 0.93 2.39 -6.43
CA GLU A 447 1.48 3.75 -6.51
C GLU A 447 0.77 4.61 -7.56
N ILE A 448 0.45 4.04 -8.73
CA ILE A 448 -0.31 4.76 -9.77
C ILE A 448 -1.72 5.10 -9.26
N LEU A 449 -2.37 4.16 -8.57
CA LEU A 449 -3.68 4.39 -7.97
C LEU A 449 -3.61 5.49 -6.91
N LEU A 450 -2.58 5.48 -6.05
CA LEU A 450 -2.33 6.53 -5.06
C LEU A 450 -2.15 7.89 -5.73
N ASP A 451 -1.33 8.00 -6.77
CA ASP A 451 -1.13 9.25 -7.51
C ASP A 451 -2.46 9.78 -8.09
N ILE A 452 -3.27 8.90 -8.70
CA ILE A 452 -4.57 9.29 -9.29
C ILE A 452 -5.56 9.74 -8.19
N LEU A 453 -5.65 9.01 -7.09
CA LEU A 453 -6.56 9.34 -5.98
C LEU A 453 -6.06 10.54 -5.16
N ALA A 454 -4.75 10.79 -5.11
CA ALA A 454 -4.14 11.97 -4.51
C ALA A 454 -4.59 13.24 -5.23
N ASP A 455 -4.62 13.22 -6.57
CA ASP A 455 -5.04 14.36 -7.39
C ASP A 455 -6.59 14.51 -7.49
N TYR A 456 -7.38 13.52 -7.05
CA TYR A 456 -8.84 13.57 -7.15
C TYR A 456 -9.45 14.63 -6.21
N SER A 457 -10.17 15.60 -6.81
CA SER A 457 -10.78 16.74 -6.11
C SER A 457 -12.19 16.47 -5.55
N GLY A 458 -12.78 15.33 -5.88
CA GLY A 458 -14.08 14.93 -5.32
C GLY A 458 -13.94 14.37 -3.91
N THR A 459 -15.04 13.88 -3.36
CA THR A 459 -15.01 13.21 -2.06
C THR A 459 -14.73 11.73 -2.26
N LEU A 460 -13.80 11.20 -1.46
CA LEU A 460 -13.34 9.83 -1.56
C LEU A 460 -13.62 9.11 -0.24
N ILE A 461 -14.23 7.93 -0.32
CA ILE A 461 -14.36 7.00 0.79
C ILE A 461 -13.63 5.73 0.40
N VAL A 462 -12.59 5.35 1.13
CA VAL A 462 -11.87 4.11 0.90
C VAL A 462 -11.97 3.19 2.11
N VAL A 463 -12.43 1.97 1.88
CA VAL A 463 -12.22 0.86 2.81
C VAL A 463 -10.94 0.17 2.36
N SER A 464 -9.95 0.14 3.24
CA SER A 464 -8.74 -0.64 3.00
C SER A 464 -8.17 -1.09 4.33
N HIS A 465 -7.45 -2.20 4.30
CA HIS A 465 -6.59 -2.64 5.39
C HIS A 465 -5.11 -2.27 5.20
N ASP A 466 -4.75 -1.67 4.06
CA ASP A 466 -3.38 -1.22 3.76
C ASP A 466 -3.08 0.10 4.47
N ARG A 467 -2.09 0.05 5.37
CA ARG A 467 -1.72 1.16 6.25
C ARG A 467 -1.02 2.29 5.49
N ASP A 468 -0.03 1.96 4.64
CA ASP A 468 0.71 2.95 3.82
C ASP A 468 -0.25 3.65 2.85
N PHE A 469 -1.20 2.91 2.29
CA PHE A 469 -2.22 3.46 1.41
C PHE A 469 -3.12 4.49 2.13
N LEU A 470 -3.60 4.15 3.33
CA LEU A 470 -4.44 5.03 4.12
C LEU A 470 -3.69 6.28 4.59
N ASP A 471 -2.47 6.13 5.11
CA ASP A 471 -1.66 7.26 5.62
C ASP A 471 -1.33 8.29 4.53
N ARG A 472 -1.10 7.85 3.29
CA ARG A 472 -0.78 8.75 2.17
C ARG A 472 -2.01 9.46 1.59
N LEU A 473 -3.19 8.85 1.69
CA LEU A 473 -4.37 9.29 0.95
C LEU A 473 -5.43 9.98 1.83
N VAL A 474 -5.60 9.51 3.06
CA VAL A 474 -6.75 9.84 3.89
C VAL A 474 -6.47 11.03 4.80
N THR A 475 -7.47 11.88 4.95
CA THR A 475 -7.44 13.04 5.87
C THR A 475 -8.20 12.79 7.17
N ARG A 476 -9.09 11.80 7.17
CA ARG A 476 -9.98 11.48 8.28
C ARG A 476 -10.33 9.99 8.26
N THR A 477 -10.21 9.31 9.39
CA THR A 477 -10.37 7.87 9.48
C THR A 477 -11.56 7.51 10.38
N LEU A 478 -12.48 6.72 9.85
CA LEU A 478 -13.58 6.10 10.57
C LEU A 478 -13.19 4.71 11.03
N VAL A 479 -13.12 4.50 12.33
CA VAL A 479 -12.68 3.23 12.92
C VAL A 479 -13.85 2.51 13.55
N PHE A 480 -14.16 1.33 13.01
CA PHE A 480 -15.15 0.41 13.52
C PHE A 480 -14.48 -0.54 14.53
N ALA A 481 -14.60 -0.22 15.81
CA ALA A 481 -14.02 -1.00 16.90
C ALA A 481 -15.03 -1.20 18.04
N GLN A 482 -15.08 -2.41 18.60
CA GLN A 482 -15.89 -2.73 19.79
C GLN A 482 -17.39 -2.36 19.68
N GLY A 483 -17.96 -2.41 18.47
CA GLY A 483 -19.37 -2.07 18.22
C GLY A 483 -19.67 -0.56 18.24
N LYS A 484 -18.64 0.30 18.19
CA LYS A 484 -18.76 1.74 18.02
C LYS A 484 -17.95 2.21 16.81
N ILE A 485 -18.34 3.35 16.27
CA ILE A 485 -17.62 4.03 15.20
C ILE A 485 -16.93 5.25 15.81
N HIS A 486 -15.60 5.27 15.75
CA HIS A 486 -14.78 6.40 16.15
C HIS A 486 -14.40 7.22 14.93
N ASP A 487 -14.51 8.53 15.06
CA ASP A 487 -14.22 9.48 14.00
C ASP A 487 -12.95 10.25 14.37
N LEU A 488 -11.86 9.96 13.66
CA LEU A 488 -10.54 10.50 13.95
C LEU A 488 -10.04 11.33 12.76
N THR A 489 -9.42 12.47 13.06
CA THR A 489 -8.69 13.26 12.06
C THR A 489 -7.31 12.64 11.87
N GLY A 490 -6.89 12.45 10.62
CA GLY A 490 -5.60 11.86 10.29
C GLY A 490 -5.68 10.42 9.73
N GLY A 491 -4.51 9.82 9.59
CA GLY A 491 -4.29 8.51 8.97
C GLY A 491 -4.41 7.34 9.95
N TYR A 492 -3.83 6.21 9.57
CA TYR A 492 -3.70 5.01 10.40
C TYR A 492 -2.70 5.21 11.56
N GLU A 493 -1.59 5.93 11.33
CA GLU A 493 -0.63 6.21 12.42
C GLU A 493 -1.28 7.00 13.58
N ASP A 494 -2.12 7.98 13.25
CA ASP A 494 -2.86 8.78 14.24
C ASP A 494 -3.86 7.92 15.03
N TYR A 495 -4.53 6.98 14.35
CA TYR A 495 -5.35 5.96 15.01
C TYR A 495 -4.53 5.12 16.01
N LYS A 496 -3.36 4.65 15.60
CA LYS A 496 -2.50 3.84 16.47
C LYS A 496 -2.05 4.63 17.70
N GLN A 497 -1.70 5.91 17.54
CA GLN A 497 -1.38 6.79 18.66
C GLN A 497 -2.57 6.97 19.61
N TYR A 498 -3.77 7.18 19.08
CA TYR A 498 -4.98 7.35 19.89
C TYR A 498 -5.26 6.11 20.77
N PHE A 499 -5.15 4.89 20.23
CA PHE A 499 -5.43 3.65 20.96
C PHE A 499 -4.27 3.16 21.85
N THR A 500 -3.03 3.60 21.59
CA THR A 500 -1.89 3.33 22.48
C THR A 500 -1.82 4.30 23.66
N THR A 501 -2.21 5.57 23.46
CA THR A 501 -2.20 6.59 24.51
C THR A 501 -3.48 6.61 25.35
N THR A 502 -4.61 6.15 24.82
CA THR A 502 -5.78 5.85 25.64
C THR A 502 -5.60 4.46 26.25
N PRO A 503 -5.43 4.33 27.58
CA PRO A 503 -5.40 3.00 28.18
C PRO A 503 -6.74 2.32 27.88
N ILE A 504 -6.67 1.21 27.16
CA ILE A 504 -7.75 0.25 27.03
C ILE A 504 -8.26 0.01 28.46
N VAL A 505 -9.46 0.50 28.75
CA VAL A 505 -10.15 0.21 30.00
C VAL A 505 -10.42 -1.29 30.00
N LYS A 506 -9.44 -2.07 30.48
CA LYS A 506 -9.66 -3.42 30.97
C LYS A 506 -10.76 -3.27 32.01
N LYS A 507 -11.95 -3.80 31.70
CA LYS A 507 -13.07 -3.91 32.64
C LYS A 507 -12.52 -4.33 34.01
N PRO A 508 -12.62 -3.52 35.06
CA PRO A 508 -12.40 -4.03 36.39
C PRO A 508 -13.62 -4.88 36.76
N SER A 509 -13.33 -6.13 37.11
CA SER A 509 -14.27 -7.05 37.71
C SER A 509 -14.60 -6.62 39.15
N LYS A 510 -15.89 -6.75 39.47
CA LYS A 510 -16.60 -6.57 40.75
C LYS A 510 -16.99 -5.14 41.17
N PRO A 511 -18.27 -4.96 41.60
CA PRO A 511 -18.80 -3.67 41.99
C PRO A 511 -18.42 -3.35 43.45
N LEU A 512 -17.89 -2.14 43.68
CA LEU A 512 -17.86 -1.49 44.98
C LEU A 512 -18.79 -0.27 44.96
N PRO A 513 -19.38 0.12 46.11
CA PRO A 513 -20.63 0.85 46.18
C PRO A 513 -20.53 2.32 45.77
N LEU A 514 -21.65 2.83 45.25
CA LEU A 514 -21.88 4.22 44.88
C LEU A 514 -21.54 5.19 46.02
N ILE A 515 -20.57 6.07 45.77
CA ILE A 515 -20.39 7.32 46.52
C ILE A 515 -21.08 8.43 45.72
N PRO A 516 -21.89 9.31 46.35
CA PRO A 516 -22.74 10.24 45.63
C PRO A 516 -21.97 11.36 44.93
N GLN A 517 -22.49 11.73 43.76
CA GLN A 517 -22.02 12.80 42.88
C GLN A 517 -21.88 14.12 43.63
N LYS A 518 -20.70 14.75 43.56
CA LYS A 518 -20.51 16.17 43.89
C LYS A 518 -20.70 17.02 42.64
N GLU A 519 -21.51 18.05 42.79
CA GLU A 519 -21.85 19.12 41.84
C GLU A 519 -20.62 19.81 41.22
N PRO A 520 -20.77 20.47 40.05
CA PRO A 520 -19.66 21.02 39.30
C PRO A 520 -19.03 22.23 40.01
N ILE A 521 -17.75 22.09 40.37
CA ILE A 521 -16.93 23.21 40.86
C ILE A 521 -16.45 24.00 39.63
N ASN A 522 -17.05 25.18 39.41
CA ASN A 522 -16.48 26.22 38.56
C ASN A 522 -15.11 26.64 39.14
N LYS A 523 -14.02 26.08 38.61
CA LYS A 523 -12.66 26.59 38.88
C LYS A 523 -12.50 27.94 38.20
N LYS A 524 -12.70 29.02 38.96
CA LYS A 524 -12.15 30.34 38.59
C LYS A 524 -10.62 30.20 38.53
N LEU A 525 -10.04 30.48 37.35
CA LEU A 525 -8.59 30.64 37.16
C LEU A 525 -8.06 31.61 38.24
N SER A 526 -6.96 31.24 38.90
CA SER A 526 -6.30 32.10 39.91
C SER A 526 -6.00 33.48 39.31
N TYR A 527 -6.20 34.55 40.09
CA TYR A 527 -5.98 35.96 39.68
C TYR A 527 -4.61 36.19 38.98
N LYS A 528 -3.61 35.38 39.32
CA LYS A 528 -2.28 35.37 38.70
C LYS A 528 -2.31 34.96 37.21
N TYR A 529 -3.10 33.95 36.85
CA TYR A 529 -3.20 33.45 35.47
C TYR A 529 -4.09 34.33 34.59
N GLN A 530 -5.14 34.95 35.16
CA GLN A 530 -5.95 35.94 34.45
C GLN A 530 -5.12 37.16 34.04
N ARG A 531 -4.31 37.68 34.97
CA ARG A 531 -3.42 38.81 34.68
C ARG A 531 -2.35 38.46 33.65
N LEU A 532 -1.82 37.23 33.65
CA LEU A 532 -0.88 36.75 32.64
C LEU A 532 -1.51 36.65 31.24
N LEU A 533 -2.75 36.16 31.12
CA LEU A 533 -3.48 36.13 29.84
C LEU A 533 -3.72 37.53 29.26
N GLU A 534 -3.85 38.55 30.10
CA GLU A 534 -4.00 39.95 29.67
C GLU A 534 -2.67 40.58 29.24
N THR A 535 -1.54 40.21 29.86
CA THR A 535 -0.23 40.83 29.58
C THR A 535 0.56 40.13 28.47
N LEU A 536 0.49 38.80 28.39
CA LEU A 536 1.26 38.00 27.44
C LEU A 536 1.07 38.40 25.97
N PRO A 537 -0.16 38.68 25.47
CA PRO A 537 -0.35 39.09 24.08
C PRO A 537 0.41 40.38 23.72
N ASN A 538 0.42 41.37 24.63
CA ASN A 538 1.12 42.63 24.42
C ASN A 538 2.65 42.46 24.44
N ASP A 539 3.17 41.52 25.23
CA ASP A 539 4.61 41.27 25.31
C ASP A 539 5.11 40.44 24.12
N ILE A 540 4.29 39.52 23.61
CA ILE A 540 4.51 38.80 22.35
C ILE A 540 4.56 39.80 21.18
N GLU A 541 3.57 40.69 21.07
CA GLU A 541 3.51 41.68 19.98
C GLU A 541 4.74 42.61 19.97
N LYS A 542 5.21 43.06 21.15
CA LYS A 542 6.43 43.87 21.25
C LYS A 542 7.69 43.11 20.79
N LEU A 543 7.80 41.84 21.13
CA LEU A 543 8.94 41.01 20.71
C LEU A 543 8.90 40.74 19.21
N GLU A 544 7.73 40.47 18.64
CA GLU A 544 7.58 40.32 17.18
C GLU A 544 7.99 41.59 16.43
N ILE A 545 7.62 42.77 16.93
CA ILE A 545 8.04 44.05 16.36
C ILE A 545 9.57 44.24 16.46
N SER A 546 10.17 43.90 17.62
CA SER A 546 11.63 43.95 17.83
C SER A 546 12.37 43.03 16.86
N ILE A 547 11.91 41.77 16.71
CA ILE A 547 12.50 40.78 15.81
C ILE A 547 12.44 41.28 14.37
N LYS A 548 11.28 41.82 13.94
CA LYS A 548 11.12 42.39 12.59
C LYS A 548 12.09 43.56 12.33
N HIS A 549 12.35 44.38 13.34
CA HIS A 549 13.31 45.49 13.22
C HIS A 549 14.75 44.97 13.10
N LEU A 550 15.14 44.00 13.94
CA LEU A 550 16.47 43.39 13.91
C LEU A 550 16.72 42.61 12.60
N GLU A 551 15.70 41.92 12.07
CA GLU A 551 15.76 41.25 10.77
C GLU A 551 15.99 42.25 9.63
N LYS A 552 15.28 43.39 9.67
CA LYS A 552 15.47 44.47 8.69
C LYS A 552 16.85 45.11 8.76
N GLU A 553 17.43 45.25 9.96
CA GLU A 553 18.81 45.74 10.11
C GLU A 553 19.86 44.73 9.58
N LEU A 554 19.54 43.43 9.56
CA LEU A 554 20.42 42.39 9.02
C LEU A 554 20.30 42.20 7.50
N GLU A 555 19.26 42.75 6.86
CA GLU A 555 19.11 42.75 5.40
C GLU A 555 20.12 43.68 4.69
N ASP A 556 20.71 44.63 5.42
CA ASP A 556 21.74 45.53 4.88
C ASP A 556 23.07 44.78 4.64
N VAL A 557 23.32 44.44 3.37
CA VAL A 557 24.48 43.66 2.90
C VAL A 557 25.83 44.26 3.29
N ASN A 558 25.91 45.59 3.47
CA ASN A 558 27.15 46.27 3.85
C ASN A 558 27.43 46.25 5.37
N LEU A 559 26.45 45.89 6.21
CA LEU A 559 26.56 45.97 7.66
C LEU A 559 27.58 44.96 8.24
N TYR A 560 27.76 43.82 7.57
CA TYR A 560 28.78 42.82 7.91
C TYR A 560 30.19 43.29 7.57
N LEU A 561 30.36 44.02 6.46
CA LEU A 561 31.66 44.51 5.99
C LEU A 561 32.12 45.72 6.79
N ASP A 562 31.20 46.63 7.13
CA ASP A 562 31.51 47.90 7.77
C ASP A 562 31.70 47.77 9.29
N ASN A 563 30.96 46.88 9.98
CA ASN A 563 31.03 46.72 11.45
C ASN A 563 30.69 45.29 11.92
N PRO A 564 31.65 44.35 11.89
CA PRO A 564 31.43 42.95 12.27
C PRO A 564 31.03 42.75 13.74
N THR A 565 31.43 43.65 14.64
CA THR A 565 31.03 43.63 16.06
C THR A 565 29.54 43.95 16.26
N LYS A 566 29.03 44.94 15.52
CA LYS A 566 27.61 45.32 15.55
C LYS A 566 26.74 44.25 14.92
N TYR A 567 27.19 43.65 13.82
CA TYR A 567 26.52 42.50 13.20
C TYR A 567 26.33 41.36 14.21
N ASN A 568 27.42 40.88 14.83
CA ASN A 568 27.36 39.80 15.82
C ASN A 568 26.49 40.13 17.04
N TYR A 569 26.47 41.39 17.47
CA TYR A 569 25.58 41.85 18.54
C TYR A 569 24.10 41.72 18.15
N ILE A 570 23.72 42.22 16.97
CA ILE A 570 22.35 42.14 16.44
C ILE A 570 21.93 40.69 16.22
N THR A 571 22.81 39.84 15.67
CA THR A 571 22.51 38.41 15.47
C THR A 571 22.26 37.69 16.79
N ASN A 572 23.08 37.95 17.81
CA ASN A 572 22.89 37.36 19.15
C ASN A 572 21.62 37.88 19.82
N GLN A 573 21.29 39.16 19.65
CA GLN A 573 20.07 39.73 20.20
C GLN A 573 18.82 39.12 19.54
N LEU A 574 18.84 38.93 18.21
CA LEU A 574 17.76 38.27 17.47
C LEU A 574 17.56 36.83 17.94
N ILE A 575 18.63 36.06 18.14
CA ILE A 575 18.53 34.68 18.65
C ILE A 575 17.91 34.67 20.05
N ASN A 576 18.28 35.62 20.91
CA ASN A 576 17.74 35.69 22.28
C ASN A 576 16.26 36.11 22.29
N ASP A 577 15.87 37.07 21.45
CA ASP A 577 14.49 37.53 21.34
C ASP A 577 13.58 36.45 20.75
N LYS A 578 14.05 35.66 19.76
CA LYS A 578 13.31 34.49 19.25
C LYS A 578 13.10 33.41 20.31
N LYS A 579 14.13 33.10 21.13
CA LYS A 579 13.98 32.15 22.24
C LYS A 579 12.95 32.61 23.27
N LYS A 580 12.96 33.90 23.63
CA LYS A 580 11.97 34.47 24.57
C LYS A 580 10.56 34.45 23.99
N LEU A 581 10.41 34.69 22.69
CA LEU A 581 9.12 34.59 22.00
C LEU A 581 8.56 33.17 22.11
N ASP A 582 9.38 32.15 21.83
CA ASP A 582 8.97 30.74 21.94
C ASP A 582 8.58 30.36 23.39
N GLU A 583 9.32 30.84 24.39
CA GLU A 583 8.99 30.62 25.81
C GLU A 583 7.65 31.26 26.20
N LEU A 584 7.36 32.49 25.75
CA LEU A 584 6.10 33.17 26.05
C LEU A 584 4.91 32.55 25.30
N LEU A 585 5.11 32.08 24.06
CA LEU A 585 4.08 31.35 23.30
C LEU A 585 3.72 30.03 23.96
N ASN A 586 4.71 29.28 24.44
CA ASN A 586 4.48 28.04 25.19
C ASN A 586 3.73 28.31 26.51
N GLN A 587 4.13 29.33 27.27
CA GLN A 587 3.42 29.73 28.49
C GLN A 587 1.97 30.17 28.20
N TRP A 588 1.72 30.85 27.08
CA TRP A 588 0.37 31.24 26.69
C TRP A 588 -0.51 30.02 26.35
N LEU A 589 0.05 29.04 25.63
CA LEU A 589 -0.63 27.78 25.28
C LEU A 589 -0.93 26.92 26.52
N GLU A 590 -0.02 26.86 27.50
CA GLU A 590 -0.20 26.13 28.76
C GLU A 590 -1.30 26.73 29.65
N ILE A 591 -1.52 28.05 29.57
CA ILE A 591 -2.56 28.72 30.37
C ILE A 591 -3.93 28.65 29.66
N GLN A 592 -3.95 28.47 28.33
CA GLN A 592 -5.18 28.40 27.53
C GLN A 592 -5.81 27.00 27.51
N ASN A 593 -5.00 25.94 27.64
CA ASN A 593 -5.43 24.54 27.79
C ASN A 593 -5.74 24.19 29.25
#